data_AF-A0A3D5SRK6-F1
#
_entry.id   AF-A0A3D5SRK6-F1
#
_cell.length_a   1.000
_cell.length_b   1.000
_cell.length_c   1.000
_cell.angle_alpha   90.00
_cell.angle_beta   90.00
_cell.angle_gamma   90.00
#
_symmetry.space_group_name_H-M   'P 1'
#
loop_
_entity.id
_entity.type
_entity.pdbx_description
1 polymer ?
#
loop_
_entity_poly.entity_id
_entity_poly.type
_entity_poly.pdbx_seq_one_letter_code
_entity_poly.pdbx_strand_id
1 'polypeptide(L)'
;MIQSAVAFHHLEIGRPGAARQMYQRAKEKFARLGTKVFMSLDLEDYQMQLDTALSWLLSVPDPHELTQPDVPVPRIRLLPELSDFD
;
A
#
# COMPACT_ATOMS: atom_id res chain seq x y z
N MET A 1 3.88 -6.09 -0.42
CA MET A 1 4.73 -5.43 -1.43
C MET A 1 4.25 -5.66 -2.87
N ILE A 2 4.21 -6.89 -3.41
CA ILE A 2 3.80 -7.09 -4.82
C ILE A 2 2.38 -6.58 -5.09
N GLN A 3 1.40 -6.96 -4.26
CA GLN A 3 0.01 -6.55 -4.46
C GLN A 3 -0.20 -5.03 -4.33
N SER A 4 0.58 -4.34 -3.47
CA SER A 4 0.51 -2.88 -3.40
C SER A 4 1.01 -2.24 -4.70
N ALA A 5 2.11 -2.74 -5.29
CA ALA A 5 2.59 -2.26 -6.60
C ALA A 5 1.58 -2.53 -7.73
N VAL A 6 0.96 -3.71 -7.76
CA VAL A 6 -0.04 -4.06 -8.78
C VAL A 6 -1.30 -3.18 -8.66
N ALA A 7 -1.65 -2.71 -7.46
CA ALA A 7 -2.76 -1.77 -7.28
C ALA A 7 -2.54 -0.47 -8.06
N PHE A 8 -1.33 0.12 -7.97
CA PHE A 8 -0.97 1.32 -8.73
C PHE A 8 -0.96 1.06 -10.23
N HIS A 9 -0.41 -0.07 -10.68
CA HIS A 9 -0.46 -0.45 -12.09
C HIS A 9 -1.90 -0.49 -12.63
N HIS A 10 -2.85 -1.01 -11.86
CA HIS A 10 -4.26 -1.01 -12.26
C HIS A 10 -4.85 0.41 -12.35
N LEU A 11 -4.44 1.34 -11.51
CA LEU A 11 -4.86 2.75 -11.62
C LEU A 11 -4.31 3.39 -12.90
N GLU A 12 -3.03 3.17 -13.22
CA GLU A 12 -2.39 3.70 -14.43
C GLU A 12 -3.11 3.28 -15.72
N ILE A 13 -3.71 2.08 -15.74
CA ILE A 13 -4.47 1.56 -16.89
C ILE A 13 -5.99 1.75 -16.77
N GLY A 14 -6.46 2.59 -15.84
CA GLY A 14 -7.88 2.95 -15.70
C GLY A 14 -8.78 1.85 -15.13
N ARG A 15 -8.27 0.99 -14.25
CA ARG A 15 -9.00 -0.14 -13.63
C ARG A 15 -9.12 0.01 -12.11
N PRO A 16 -9.90 0.97 -11.59
CA PRO A 16 -9.98 1.26 -10.16
C PRO A 16 -10.58 0.11 -9.34
N GLY A 17 -11.50 -0.69 -9.91
CA GLY A 17 -12.02 -1.89 -9.26
C GLY A 17 -10.96 -2.96 -8.99
N ALA A 18 -10.06 -3.20 -9.96
CA ALA A 18 -8.95 -4.13 -9.78
C ALA A 18 -7.90 -3.57 -8.80
N ALA A 19 -7.66 -2.26 -8.84
CA ALA A 19 -6.81 -1.58 -7.88
C ALA A 19 -7.32 -1.75 -6.43
N ARG A 20 -8.63 -1.57 -6.19
CA ARG A 20 -9.27 -1.82 -4.89
C ARG A 20 -9.00 -3.23 -4.39
N GLN A 21 -9.21 -4.24 -5.24
CA GLN A 21 -9.01 -5.64 -4.86
C GLN A 21 -7.55 -5.91 -4.47
N MET A 22 -6.60 -5.38 -5.23
CA MET A 22 -5.17 -5.54 -4.91
C MET A 22 -4.77 -4.82 -3.62
N TYR A 23 -5.30 -3.62 -3.39
CA TYR A 23 -5.11 -2.88 -2.15
C TYR A 23 -5.64 -3.65 -0.94
N GLN A 24 -6.88 -4.14 -0.99
CA GLN A 24 -7.46 -4.94 0.10
C GLN A 24 -6.63 -6.20 0.39
N ARG A 25 -6.21 -6.94 -0.65
CA ARG A 25 -5.34 -8.10 -0.49
C ARG A 25 -3.98 -7.73 0.12
N ALA A 26 -3.41 -6.58 -0.25
CA ALA A 26 -2.17 -6.10 0.35
C ALA A 26 -2.35 -5.82 1.85
N LYS A 27 -3.42 -5.12 2.25
CA LYS A 27 -3.76 -4.87 3.66
C LYS A 27 -3.91 -6.18 4.44
N GLU A 28 -4.64 -7.16 3.89
CA GLU A 28 -4.80 -8.47 4.53
C GLU A 28 -3.45 -9.18 4.74
N LYS A 29 -2.54 -9.12 3.77
CA LYS A 29 -1.21 -9.71 3.92
C LYS A 29 -0.36 -9.00 4.97
N PHE A 30 -0.39 -7.68 5.02
CA PHE A 30 0.34 -6.94 6.04
C PHE A 30 -0.22 -7.20 7.44
N ALA A 31 -1.55 -7.23 7.58
CA ALA A 31 -2.20 -7.59 8.84
C ALA A 31 -1.83 -9.02 9.29
N ARG A 32 -1.74 -9.97 8.35
CA ARG A 32 -1.28 -11.35 8.64
C ARG A 32 0.18 -11.44 9.05
N LEU A 33 1.06 -10.56 8.53
CA LEU A 33 2.46 -10.52 8.97
C LEU A 33 2.56 -10.06 10.43
N GLY A 34 1.74 -9.08 10.83
CA GLY A 34 1.64 -8.66 12.24
C GLY A 34 2.90 -8.00 12.80
N THR A 35 3.82 -7.54 11.95
CA THR A 35 5.06 -6.85 12.37
C THR A 35 5.10 -5.42 11.87
N LYS A 36 5.76 -4.54 12.63
CA LYS A 36 6.03 -3.14 12.24
C LYS A 36 7.21 -3.02 11.28
N VAL A 37 8.16 -3.95 11.37
CA VAL A 37 9.37 -4.01 10.54
C VAL A 37 9.48 -5.41 9.94
N PHE A 38 9.91 -5.51 8.69
CA PHE A 38 10.11 -6.80 8.02
C PHE A 38 11.31 -6.73 7.07
N MET A 39 12.38 -7.47 7.35
CA MET A 39 13.61 -7.43 6.54
C MET A 39 14.14 -5.99 6.38
N SER A 40 14.29 -5.29 7.50
CA SER A 40 14.72 -3.87 7.58
C SER A 40 13.75 -2.86 6.95
N LEU A 41 12.67 -3.29 6.30
CA LEU A 41 11.61 -2.40 5.80
C LEU A 41 10.79 -1.86 6.97
N ASP A 42 10.65 -0.54 7.04
CA ASP A 42 9.62 0.10 7.87
C ASP A 42 8.23 -0.17 7.27
N LEU A 43 7.60 -1.24 7.75
CA LEU A 43 6.34 -1.73 7.21
C LEU A 43 5.17 -0.90 7.72
N GLU A 44 5.28 -0.28 8.90
CA GLU A 44 4.28 0.62 9.46
C GLU A 44 4.22 1.92 8.63
N ASP A 45 5.37 2.51 8.34
CA ASP A 45 5.49 3.68 7.46
C ASP A 45 4.99 3.39 6.03
N TYR A 46 5.39 2.25 5.46
CA TYR A 46 4.92 1.86 4.13
C TYR A 46 3.39 1.65 4.07
N GLN A 47 2.81 1.02 5.09
CA GLN A 47 1.35 0.85 5.19
C GLN A 47 0.62 2.18 5.32
N MET A 48 1.16 3.12 6.10
CA MET A 48 0.61 4.47 6.22
C MET A 48 0.58 5.18 4.86
N GLN A 49 1.72 5.18 4.14
CA GLN A 49 1.80 5.78 2.81
C GLN A 49 0.82 5.12 1.82
N LEU A 50 0.68 3.79 1.88
CA LEU A 50 -0.27 3.05 1.03
C LEU A 50 -1.72 3.44 1.34
N ASP A 51 -2.07 3.55 2.61
CA ASP A 51 -3.41 3.93 3.04
C ASP A 51 -3.73 5.38 2.67
N THR A 52 -2.77 6.30 2.79
CA THR A 52 -2.90 7.69 2.29
C THR A 52 -3.18 7.70 0.78
N ALA A 53 -2.48 6.88 0.01
CA ALA A 53 -2.60 6.85 -1.44
C ALA A 53 -3.88 6.17 -1.94
N LEU A 54 -4.40 5.14 -1.25
CA LEU A 54 -5.43 4.25 -1.81
C LEU A 54 -6.71 4.11 -0.98
N SER A 55 -6.79 4.67 0.23
CA SER A 55 -8.01 4.57 1.07
C SER A 55 -9.27 5.16 0.41
N TRP A 56 -9.12 6.17 -0.45
CA TRP A 56 -10.22 6.75 -1.23
C TRP A 56 -10.90 5.71 -2.13
N LEU A 57 -10.19 4.68 -2.59
CA LEU A 57 -10.78 3.56 -3.33
C LEU A 57 -11.81 2.79 -2.52
N LEU A 58 -11.91 2.97 -1.20
CA LEU A 58 -12.88 2.30 -0.34
C LEU A 58 -14.07 3.21 0.04
N SER A 59 -14.10 4.45 -0.43
CA SER A 59 -15.05 5.48 0.03
C SER A 59 -16.46 5.37 -0.56
N VAL A 60 -16.61 4.73 -1.73
CA VAL A 60 -17.90 4.56 -2.44
C VAL A 60 -18.18 3.09 -2.74
N PRO A 61 -19.40 2.67 -3.06
CA PRO A 61 -19.67 1.29 -3.49
C PRO A 61 -18.96 0.93 -4.81
N ASP A 62 -19.04 1.79 -5.83
CA ASP A 62 -18.42 1.58 -7.15
C ASP A 62 -17.20 2.50 -7.38
N PRO A 63 -15.97 1.96 -7.46
CA PRO A 63 -14.77 2.74 -7.73
C PRO A 63 -14.75 3.47 -9.07
N HIS A 64 -15.59 3.07 -10.04
CA HIS A 64 -15.65 3.72 -11.36
C HIS A 64 -16.30 5.11 -11.30
N GLU A 65 -17.07 5.40 -10.25
CA GLU A 65 -17.66 6.72 -10.02
C GLU A 65 -16.64 7.74 -9.51
N LEU A 66 -15.47 7.26 -9.05
CA LEU A 66 -14.42 8.11 -8.50
C LEU A 66 -13.57 8.72 -9.61
N THR A 67 -13.27 10.01 -9.47
CA THR A 67 -12.15 10.61 -10.19
C THR A 67 -10.87 10.27 -9.44
N GLN A 68 -9.90 9.66 -10.13
CA GLN A 68 -8.61 9.35 -9.53
C GLN A 68 -7.90 10.65 -9.10
N PRO A 69 -7.58 10.83 -7.81
CA PRO A 69 -6.82 11.97 -7.35
C PRO A 69 -5.34 11.83 -7.73
N ASP A 70 -4.58 12.90 -7.59
CA ASP A 70 -3.12 12.80 -7.62
C ASP A 70 -2.67 12.07 -6.36
N VAL A 71 -2.14 10.85 -6.54
CA VAL A 71 -1.79 9.95 -5.43
C VAL A 71 -0.28 9.75 -5.39
N PRO A 72 0.39 10.07 -4.27
CA PRO A 72 1.81 9.80 -4.13
C PRO A 72 2.05 8.29 -4.05
N VAL A 73 2.98 7.77 -4.86
CA VAL A 73 3.38 6.37 -4.80
C VAL A 73 4.20 6.13 -3.52
N PRO A 74 3.88 5.09 -2.72
CA PRO A 74 4.61 4.77 -1.50
C PRO A 74 6.08 4.47 -1.76
N ARG A 75 6.96 5.06 -0.95
CA ARG A 75 8.41 4.84 -0.98
C ARG A 75 8.82 3.84 0.08
N ILE A 76 9.70 2.93 -0.32
CA ILE A 76 10.34 1.96 0.59
C ILE A 76 11.35 2.72 1.46
N ARG A 77 11.18 2.64 2.78
CA ARG A 77 12.16 3.12 3.76
C ARG A 77 12.75 1.92 4.50
N LEU A 78 14.08 1.87 4.55
CA LEU A 78 14.81 0.88 5.32
C LEU A 78 15.26 1.50 6.64
N LEU A 79 15.00 0.83 7.75
CA LEU A 79 15.54 1.21 9.04
C LEU A 79 16.99 0.73 9.13
N PRO A 80 17.88 1.53 9.74
CA PRO A 80 19.23 1.07 10.04
C PRO A 80 19.15 -0.18 10.92
N GLU A 81 19.97 -1.18 10.63
CA GLU A 81 20.13 -2.34 11.50
C GLU A 81 20.72 -1.83 12.82
N LEU A 82 19.98 -1.96 13.92
CA LEU A 82 20.58 -1.92 15.25
C LEU A 82 21.39 -3.21 15.38
N SER A 83 22.69 -3.10 15.10
CA SER A 83 23.67 -4.07 15.55
C SER A 83 23.74 -3.94 17.07
N ASP A 84 23.46 -5.01 17.82
CA ASP A 84 23.63 -5.09 19.28
C ASP A 84 25.12 -4.99 19.73
N PHE A 85 26.00 -4.46 18.86
CA PHE A 85 27.45 -4.30 19.08
C PHE A 85 27.95 -2.85 18.98
N ASP A 86 27.05 -1.84 19.02
CA ASP A 86 27.44 -0.42 19.23
C ASP A 86 27.58 -0.05 20.71
#